data_AF-A0A9E1IBV6-F1
#
_entry.id   AF-A0A9E1IBV6-F1
#
_cell.length_a   1.000
_cell.length_b   1.000
_cell.length_c   1.000
_cell.angle_alpha   90.00
_cell.angle_beta   90.00
_cell.angle_gamma   90.00
#
_symmetry.space_group_name_H-M   'P 1'
#
loop_
_entity.id
_entity.type
_entity.pdbx_description
1 polymer ?
#
loop_
_entity_poly.entity_id
_entity_poly.type
_entity_poly.pdbx_seq_one_letter_code
_entity_poly.pdbx_strand_id
1 'polypeptide(L)' 'MVQLGEAPDPATGKKQVNLPLARNTIDLLGLLKEKTKGNLDAEEARLLDTLLYELRTQFVKLAGRKKENS' A
#
# COMPACT_ATOMS: atom_id res chain seq x y z
N MET A 1 37.06 19.29 10.40
CA MET A 1 36.02 18.45 11.00
C MET A 1 35.16 17.90 9.89
N VAL A 2 35.53 16.72 9.38
CA VAL A 2 34.66 15.89 8.56
C VAL A 2 34.17 14.82 9.51
N GLN A 3 32.94 14.94 9.99
CA GLN A 3 32.24 13.85 10.66
C GLN A 3 30.93 13.67 9.92
N LEU A 4 31.04 12.87 8.87
CA LEU A 4 30.00 12.35 7.99
C LEU A 4 28.72 12.07 8.77
N GLY A 5 27.69 12.87 8.48
CA GLY A 5 26.29 12.57 8.80
C GLY A 5 25.49 12.30 7.53
N GLU A 6 26.16 11.89 6.45
CA GLU A 6 25.49 11.23 5.33
C GLU A 6 25.04 9.85 5.78
N ALA A 7 23.74 9.71 6.02
CA ALA A 7 23.03 8.52 5.57
C ALA A 7 21.54 8.85 5.37
N PRO A 8 21.15 9.60 4.31
CA PRO A 8 19.95 9.18 3.61
C PRO A 8 20.20 7.73 3.18
N ASP A 9 19.22 6.83 3.33
CA ASP A 9 19.32 5.45 2.85
C ASP A 9 19.80 5.47 1.37
N PRO A 10 21.09 5.14 1.08
CA PRO A 10 21.74 5.59 -0.17
C PRO A 10 21.31 4.80 -1.39
N ALA A 11 20.46 3.79 -1.22
CA ALA A 11 20.12 2.90 -2.32
C ALA A 11 19.10 3.54 -3.27
N THR A 12 18.14 4.35 -2.81
CA THR A 12 17.10 4.85 -3.74
C THR A 12 16.28 6.07 -3.33
N GLY A 13 16.13 6.43 -2.05
CA GLY A 13 15.03 7.33 -1.64
C GLY A 13 13.62 6.82 -2.05
N LYS A 14 13.52 5.59 -2.57
CA LYS A 14 12.27 4.96 -2.98
C LYS A 14 11.78 4.18 -1.78
N LYS A 15 10.60 4.54 -1.26
CA LYS A 15 9.78 3.59 -0.48
C LYS A 15 9.83 2.27 -1.24
N GLN A 16 10.48 1.23 -0.68
CA GLN A 16 10.46 -0.10 -1.24
C GLN A 16 9.02 -0.61 -1.12
N VAL A 17 8.18 -0.21 -2.07
CA VAL A 17 6.81 -0.70 -2.12
C VAL A 17 6.89 -2.10 -2.68
N ASN A 18 6.86 -3.07 -1.78
CA ASN A 18 6.79 -4.46 -2.12
C ASN A 18 5.39 -4.76 -2.66
N LEU A 19 5.20 -4.54 -3.96
CA LEU A 19 3.93 -4.77 -4.66
C LEU A 19 3.31 -6.14 -4.34
N PRO A 20 4.06 -7.27 -4.35
CA PRO A 20 3.55 -8.56 -3.87
C PRO A 20 2.92 -8.51 -2.47
N LEU A 21 3.59 -7.86 -1.52
CA LEU A 21 3.11 -7.72 -0.15
C LEU A 21 1.88 -6.80 -0.09
N ALA A 22 1.91 -5.68 -0.81
CA ALA A 22 0.79 -4.74 -0.89
C ALA A 22 -0.47 -5.40 -1.49
N ARG A 23 -0.30 -6.24 -2.52
CA ARG A 23 -1.37 -7.05 -3.09
C ARG A 23 -1.95 -8.00 -2.06
N ASN A 24 -1.11 -8.78 -1.38
CA ASN A 24 -1.56 -9.69 -0.32
C ASN A 24 -2.35 -8.95 0.78
N THR A 25 -1.90 -7.76 1.20
CA THR A 25 -2.62 -6.95 2.18
C THR A 25 -3.98 -6.48 1.65
N ILE A 26 -4.06 -6.02 0.40
CA ILE A 26 -5.33 -5.60 -0.24
C ILE A 26 -6.29 -6.80 -0.36
N ASP A 27 -5.79 -7.96 -0.77
CA ASP A 27 -6.58 -9.18 -0.89
C ASP A 27 -7.08 -9.66 0.48
N LEU A 28 -6.25 -9.62 1.52
CA LEU A 28 -6.63 -9.97 2.88
C LEU A 28 -7.68 -9.00 3.44
N LEU A 29 -7.52 -7.69 3.25
CA LEU A 29 -8.49 -6.68 3.65
C LEU A 29 -9.81 -6.84 2.89
N GLY A 30 -9.77 -7.21 1.61
CA GLY A 30 -10.94 -7.54 0.81
C GLY A 30 -11.68 -8.77 1.34
N LEU A 31 -10.94 -9.82 1.70
CA LEU A 31 -11.51 -11.02 2.32
C LEU A 31 -12.13 -10.72 3.69
N LEU A 32 -11.46 -9.89 4.50
CA LEU A 32 -12.00 -9.45 5.79
C LEU A 32 -13.30 -8.68 5.60
N LYS A 33 -13.34 -7.72 4.68
CA LYS A 33 -14.57 -6.99 4.31
C LYS A 33 -15.71 -7.94 3.95
N GLU A 34 -15.41 -8.96 3.17
CA GLU A 34 -16.41 -9.93 2.73
C GLU A 34 -16.92 -10.79 3.89
N LYS A 35 -16.01 -11.22 4.77
CA LYS A 35 -16.37 -11.98 6.00
C LYS A 35 -17.10 -11.14 7.04
N THR A 36 -16.82 -9.84 7.12
CA THR A 36 -17.49 -8.91 8.04
C THR A 36 -18.71 -8.24 7.41
N LYS A 37 -19.03 -8.54 6.15
CA LYS A 37 -20.20 -8.02 5.44
C LYS A 37 -21.48 -8.45 6.16
N GLY A 38 -22.16 -7.50 6.78
CA GLY A 38 -23.35 -7.73 7.61
C GLY A 38 -23.14 -7.54 9.11
N ASN A 39 -21.88 -7.48 9.57
CA ASN A 39 -21.52 -7.08 10.94
C ASN A 39 -20.97 -5.64 11.02
N LEU A 40 -20.62 -5.05 9.87
CA LEU A 40 -20.16 -3.67 9.78
C LEU A 40 -21.34 -2.70 9.73
N ASP A 41 -21.24 -1.60 10.44
CA ASP A 41 -22.15 -0.47 10.26
C ASP A 41 -21.83 0.33 8.98
N ALA A 42 -22.69 1.29 8.63
CA ALA A 42 -22.57 2.06 7.39
C ALA A 42 -21.29 2.93 7.35
N GLU A 43 -20.78 3.35 8.51
CA GLU A 43 -19.61 4.20 8.64
C GLU A 43 -18.34 3.36 8.52
N GLU A 44 -18.28 2.23 9.21
CA GLU A 44 -17.21 1.24 9.10
C GLU A 44 -17.08 0.69 7.69
N ALA A 45 -18.20 0.37 7.04
CA ALA A 45 -18.22 -0.09 5.66
C ALA A 45 -17.66 0.97 4.71
N ARG A 46 -18.02 2.25 4.89
CA ARG A 46 -17.50 3.37 4.09
C ARG A 46 -16.01 3.60 4.32
N LEU A 47 -15.56 3.54 5.56
CA LEU A 47 -14.15 3.69 5.91
C LEU A 47 -13.31 2.59 5.25
N LEU A 48 -13.76 1.33 5.37
CA LEU A 48 -13.07 0.19 4.80
C LEU A 48 -13.04 0.24 3.26
N ASP A 49 -14.13 0.69 2.63
CA ASP A 49 -14.21 0.88 1.18
C ASP A 49 -13.22 1.96 0.71
N THR A 50 -13.18 3.09 1.42
CA THR A 50 -12.25 4.20 1.15
C THR A 50 -10.80 3.74 1.25
N LEU A 51 -10.44 3.05 2.34
CA LEU A 51 -9.08 2.52 2.55
C LEU A 51 -8.68 1.53 1.44
N LEU A 52 -9.57 0.59 1.09
CA LEU A 52 -9.33 -0.36 0.00
C LEU A 52 -9.16 0.35 -1.35
N TYR A 53 -9.95 1.39 -1.61
CA TYR A 53 -9.87 2.19 -2.83
C TYR A 53 -8.54 2.94 -2.92
N GLU A 54 -8.12 3.60 -1.85
CA GLU A 54 -6.83 4.31 -1.80
C GLU A 54 -5.65 3.35 -1.99
N LEU A 55 -5.65 2.21 -1.28
CA LEU A 55 -4.61 1.19 -1.39
C LEU A 55 -4.55 0.61 -2.81
N ARG A 56 -5.69 0.30 -3.44
CA ARG A 56 -5.75 -0.17 -4.83
C ARG A 56 -5.23 0.89 -5.81
N THR A 57 -5.62 2.15 -5.61
CA THR A 57 -5.17 3.26 -6.46
C THR A 57 -3.67 3.47 -6.36
N GLN A 58 -3.11 3.46 -5.14
CA GLN A 58 -1.67 3.53 -4.93
C GLN A 58 -0.96 2.31 -5.51
N PHE A 59 -1.51 1.11 -5.34
CA PHE A 59 -0.98 -0.12 -5.91
C PHE A 59 -0.90 -0.05 -7.44
N VAL A 60 -1.96 0.36 -8.13
CA VAL A 60 -1.98 0.51 -9.59
C VAL A 60 -0.97 1.57 -10.06
N LYS A 61 -0.90 2.72 -9.38
CA LYS A 61 0.08 3.77 -9.68
C LYS A 61 1.53 3.28 -9.57
N LEU A 62 1.82 2.48 -8.54
CA LEU A 62 3.15 1.95 -8.29
C LEU A 62 3.48 0.74 -9.17
N ALA A 63 2.49 -0.12 -9.45
CA ALA A 63 2.61 -1.22 -10.39
C ALA A 63 2.87 -0.72 -11.82
N GLY A 64 2.24 0.39 -12.22
CA GLY A 64 2.52 1.09 -13.47
C GLY A 64 3.95 1.64 -13.53
N ARG A 65 4.44 2.27 -12.46
CA ARG A 65 5.81 2.80 -12.37
C ARG A 65 6.90 1.73 -12.40
N LYS A 66 6.63 0.52 -11.89
CA LYS A 66 7.64 -0.56 -11.87
C LYS A 66 7.96 -1.09 -13.29
N LYS A 67 7.08 -0.89 -14.28
CA LYS A 67 7.32 -1.31 -15.67
C LYS A 67 8.32 -0.45 -16.44
N GLU A 68 8.68 0.74 -15.95
CA GLU A 68 9.59 1.67 -16.67
C GLU A 68 11.06 1.54 -16.23
N ASN A 69 11.36 0.62 -15.31
CA ASN A 69 12.67 0.52 -14.65
C ASN A 69 13.25 -0.91 -14.67
N SER A 70 12.84 -1.76 -15.61
CA SER A 70 13.41 -3.10 -15.86
C SER A 70 13.68 -3.31 -17.34
#